data_AF-A0A2V6PP15-F1
#
_entry.id   AF-A0A2V6PP15-F1
#
_cell.length_a   1.000
_cell.length_b   1.000
_cell.length_c   1.000
_cell.angle_alpha   90.00
_cell.angle_beta   90.00
_cell.angle_gamma   90.00
#
_symmetry.space_group_name_H-M   'P 1'
#
loop_
_entity.id
_entity.type
_entity.pdbx_description
1 polymer ?
#
loop_
_entity_poly.entity_id
_entity_poly.type
_entity_poly.pdbx_seq_one_letter_code
_entity_poly.pdbx_strand_id
1 'polypeptide(L)' 'MVKLVNHLMTRAAIDGASDIHVEPFEERTTIRYRIDGLLYDLLDIPRHYH' A
#
# COMPACT_ATOMS: atom_id res chain seq x y z
N MET A 1 3.07 -13.84 2.20
CA MET A 1 3.39 -12.47 1.76
C MET A 1 3.08 -12.21 0.29
N VAL A 2 3.40 -13.10 -0.66
CA VAL A 2 3.10 -12.89 -2.10
C VAL A 2 1.62 -12.57 -2.40
N LYS A 3 0.66 -13.21 -1.70
CA LYS A 3 -0.78 -12.94 -1.89
C LYS A 3 -1.18 -11.49 -1.56
N LEU A 4 -0.59 -10.91 -0.50
CA LEU A 4 -0.89 -9.52 -0.10
C LEU A 4 -0.45 -8.55 -1.19
N VAL A 5 0.78 -8.72 -1.69
CA VAL A 5 1.32 -7.91 -2.78
C VAL A 5 0.44 -8.03 -4.03
N ASN A 6 0.06 -9.25 -4.42
CA ASN A 6 -0.82 -9.44 -5.57
C ASN A 6 -2.17 -8.75 -5.40
N HIS A 7 -2.78 -8.84 -4.22
CA HIS A 7 -4.03 -8.14 -3.93
C HIS A 7 -3.88 -6.62 -3.99
N LEU A 8 -2.79 -6.07 -3.46
CA LEU A 8 -2.49 -4.64 -3.53
C LEU A 8 -2.29 -4.18 -4.97
N MET A 9 -1.61 -4.97 -5.81
CA MET A 9 -1.41 -4.64 -7.22
C MET A 9 -2.72 -4.69 -8.01
N THR A 10 -3.53 -5.74 -7.82
CA THR A 10 -4.84 -5.85 -8.46
C THR A 10 -5.75 -4.70 -8.03
N ARG A 11 -5.74 -4.35 -6.74
CA ARG A 11 -6.58 -3.28 -6.21
C ARG A 11 -6.15 -1.91 -6.73
N ALA A 12 -4.86 -1.62 -6.76
CA ALA A 12 -4.32 -0.39 -7.34
C ALA A 12 -4.74 -0.21 -8.81
N ALA A 13 -4.72 -1.28 -9.60
CA ALA A 13 -5.17 -1.23 -10.99
C ALA A 13 -6.69 -0.97 -11.11
N ILE A 14 -7.51 -1.57 -10.25
CA ILE A 14 -8.97 -1.35 -10.21
C ILE A 14 -9.29 0.08 -9.78
N ASP A 15 -8.59 0.59 -8.76
CA ASP A 15 -8.81 1.92 -8.18
C ASP A 15 -8.19 3.04 -9.02
N GLY A 16 -7.47 2.72 -10.11
CA GLY A 16 -6.83 3.72 -10.97
C GLY A 16 -5.63 4.42 -10.32
N ALA A 17 -4.96 3.76 -9.37
CA ALA A 17 -3.80 4.33 -8.71
C ALA A 17 -2.61 4.44 -9.68
N SER A 18 -2.07 5.65 -9.78
CA SER A 18 -0.84 5.95 -10.52
C SER A 18 0.41 5.40 -9.85
N ASP A 19 0.42 5.35 -8.52
CA ASP A 19 1.55 4.87 -7.74
C ASP A 19 1.11 4.18 -6.45
N ILE A 20 1.92 3.23 -6.01
CA ILE A 20 1.81 2.56 -4.71
C ILE A 20 3.04 2.95 -3.90
N HIS A 21 2.83 3.66 -2.79
CA HIS A 21 3.87 4.02 -1.84
C HIS A 21 3.92 2.97 -0.73
N VAL A 22 5.12 2.48 -0.44
CA VAL A 22 5.38 1.55 0.67
C VAL A 22 6.42 2.19 1.57
N GLU A 23 6.00 2.63 2.74
CA GLU A 23 6.79 3.45 3.66
C GLU A 23 7.02 2.70 4.96
N PRO A 24 8.20 2.08 5.14
CA PRO A 24 8.56 1.44 6.39
C PRO A 24 8.92 2.50 7.43
N PHE A 25 8.26 2.44 8.57
CA PHE A 25 8.58 3.16 9.80
C PHE A 25 9.09 2.20 10.87
N GLU A 26 9.51 2.75 12.00
CA GLU A 26 10.13 1.98 13.10
C GLU A 26 9.22 0.86 13.62
N GLU A 27 7.91 1.11 13.73
CA GLU A 27 6.93 0.19 14.32
C GLU A 27 5.92 -0.39 13.31
N ARG A 28 5.85 0.17 12.10
CA ARG A 28 4.88 -0.25 11.07
C ARG A 28 5.34 0.10 9.66
N THR A 29 4.81 -0.57 8.66
CA THR A 29 4.86 -0.13 7.26
C THR A 29 3.51 0.42 6.85
N THR A 30 3.49 1.64 6.33
CA THR A 30 2.28 2.25 5.77
C THR A 30 2.28 2.07 4.26
N ILE A 31 1.13 1.69 3.70
CA ILE A 31 0.91 1.57 2.26
C ILE A 31 -0.10 2.62 1.84
N ARG A 32 0.24 3.41 0.82
CA ARG A 32 -0.60 4.49 0.30
C ARG A 32 -0.74 4.40 -1.22
N TYR A 33 -1.87 4.82 -1.75
CA TYR A 33 -2.07 4.99 -3.19
C TYR A 33 -2.05 6.46 -3.57
N ARG A 34 -1.50 6.76 -4.74
CA ARG A 34 -1.71 8.05 -5.40
C ARG A 34 -2.75 7.89 -6.50
N ILE A 35 -3.91 8.50 -6.31
CA ILE A 35 -5.01 8.50 -7.28
C ILE A 35 -5.29 9.96 -7.62
N ASP A 36 -5.21 10.31 -8.90
CA ASP A 36 -5.42 11.69 -9.40
C ASP A 36 -4.62 12.77 -8.64
N GLY A 37 -3.41 12.42 -8.20
CA GLY A 37 -2.51 13.32 -7.47
C GLY A 37 -2.75 13.41 -5.96
N LEU A 38 -3.81 12.78 -5.44
CA LEU A 38 -4.12 12.69 -4.01
C LEU A 38 -3.57 11.40 -3.40
N LEU A 39 -3.08 11.48 -2.16
CA LEU A 39 -2.60 10.32 -1.40
C LEU A 39 -3.72 9.75 -0.53
N TYR A 40 -3.89 8.44 -0.60
CA TYR A 40 -4.87 7.67 0.17
C TYR A 40 -4.18 6.62 1.02
N ASP A 41 -4.40 6.65 2.33
CA ASP A 41 -3.88 5.65 3.27
C ASP A 41 -4.70 4.37 3.17
N LEU A 42 -4.04 3.25 2.86
CA LEU A 42 -4.71 1.98 2.55
C LEU A 42 -4.55 0.94 3.65
N LEU A 43 -3.33 0.79 4.17
CA LEU A 43 -3.00 -0.24 5.15
C LEU A 43 -1.79 0.16 5.98
N ASP A 44 -1.89 -0.06 7.29
CA ASP A 44 -0.75 -0.09 8.20
C ASP A 44 -0.46 -1.54 8.58
N ILE A 45 0.76 -2.00 8.30
CA ILE A 45 1.26 -3.33 8.64
C ILE A 45 2.18 -3.17 9.85
N PRO A 46 1.80 -3.65 11.04
CA PRO A 46 2.69 -3.68 12.20
C PRO A 46 3.99 -4.43 11.89
N ARG A 47 5.11 -3.95 12.46
CA ARG A 47 6.45 -4.52 12.21
C ARG A 47 6.54 -6.02 12.45
N HIS A 48 5.78 -6.55 13.39
CA HIS A 48 5.77 -7.98 13.72
C HIS A 48 5.18 -8.88 12.62
N TYR A 49 4.58 -8.32 11.57
CA TYR A 49 4.08 -9.06 10.39
C TYR A 49 5.05 -9.04 9.20
N HIS A 50 6.19 -8.34 9.32
CA HIS A 50 7.24 -8.35 8.31
C HIS A 50 7.93 -9.72 8.24
#